data_AF-A0A7C9NFQ5-F1
#
_entry.id   AF-A0A7C9NFQ5-F1
#
_cell.length_a   1.000
_cell.length_b   1.000
_cell.length_c   1.000
_cell.angle_alpha   90.00
_cell.angle_beta   90.00
_cell.angle_gamma   90.00
#
_symmetry.space_group_name_H-M   'P 1'
#
loop_
_entity.id
_entity.type
_entity.pdbx_description
1 polymer ?
#
loop_
_entity_poly.entity_id
_entity_poly.type
_entity_poly.pdbx_seq_one_letter_code
_entity_poly.pdbx_strand_id
1 'polypeptide(L)'
;MSIDMTMMYAFHAALRRELDRVARLTETPDGLLKATVTWELFTTYLHIHHTSEDDALWPALRKVVPETDLALLDAMEAEHSVIDPALAAVESSGPGDLAENVAVLRDRLTAHLRHEEHETLPLIAATLPEEEWARFGALHRRRVGDDTARYLPWLLDSAADDLADRVLNSLPGPIRTAYRDDWLPGYRTMRVTSGPGDTSTGS
;
A
#
# COMPACT_ATOMS: atom_id res chain seq x y z
N MET A 1 -1.36 12.75 -22.87
CA MET A 1 -0.99 13.50 -21.64
C MET A 1 0.05 12.65 -20.91
N SER A 2 0.73 13.17 -19.89
CA SER A 2 1.54 12.28 -19.03
C SER A 2 0.59 11.46 -18.16
N ILE A 3 0.93 10.20 -17.90
CA ILE A 3 0.25 9.39 -16.89
C ILE A 3 0.33 10.10 -15.53
N ASP A 4 -0.78 10.14 -14.80
CA ASP A 4 -0.84 10.66 -13.43
C ASP A 4 -0.48 9.57 -12.42
N MET A 5 0.66 9.76 -11.75
CA MET A 5 1.22 8.84 -10.76
C MET A 5 0.72 9.08 -9.33
N THR A 6 -0.19 10.04 -9.12
CA THR A 6 -0.70 10.41 -7.79
C THR A 6 -1.16 9.19 -6.98
N MET A 7 -1.88 8.26 -7.61
CA MET A 7 -2.37 7.06 -6.93
C MET A 7 -1.25 6.11 -6.51
N MET A 8 -0.19 5.93 -7.31
CA MET A 8 0.97 5.10 -6.96
C MET A 8 1.69 5.68 -5.74
N TYR A 9 2.03 6.97 -5.79
CA TYR A 9 2.71 7.63 -4.68
C TYR A 9 1.88 7.61 -3.39
N ALA A 10 0.56 7.80 -3.47
CA ALA A 10 -0.33 7.66 -2.32
C ALA A 10 -0.29 6.25 -1.73
N PHE A 11 -0.27 5.22 -2.58
CA PHE A 11 -0.21 3.83 -2.16
C PHE A 11 1.12 3.49 -1.49
N HIS A 12 2.23 3.86 -2.11
CA HIS A 12 3.57 3.59 -1.57
C HIS A 12 3.79 4.34 -0.25
N ALA A 13 3.28 5.56 -0.13
CA ALA A 13 3.30 6.30 1.13
C ALA A 13 2.48 5.59 2.22
N ALA A 14 1.30 5.06 1.88
CA ALA A 14 0.47 4.30 2.81
C ALA A 14 1.17 3.00 3.27
N LEU A 15 1.79 2.24 2.36
CA LEU A 15 2.56 1.04 2.68
C LEU A 15 3.70 1.32 3.65
N ARG A 16 4.52 2.35 3.38
CA ARG A 16 5.60 2.77 4.27
C ARG A 16 5.07 3.16 5.66
N ARG A 17 4.01 3.98 5.69
CA ARG A 17 3.36 4.42 6.93
C ARG A 17 2.85 3.25 7.77
N GLU A 18 2.20 2.27 7.16
CA GLU A 18 1.67 1.12 7.90
C GLU A 18 2.79 0.24 8.45
N LEU A 19 3.83 0.00 7.67
CA LEU A 19 4.91 -0.86 8.12
C LEU A 19 5.72 -0.21 9.25
N ASP A 20 5.87 1.11 9.22
CA ASP A 20 6.39 1.89 10.34
C ASP A 20 5.48 1.82 11.59
N ARG A 21 4.15 1.78 11.40
CA ARG A 21 3.21 1.57 12.52
C ARG A 21 3.35 0.16 13.10
N VAL A 22 3.43 -0.86 12.26
CA VAL A 22 3.67 -2.26 12.71
C VAL A 22 4.97 -2.34 13.50
N ALA A 23 6.07 -1.78 12.98
CA ALA A 23 7.36 -1.77 13.66
C ALA A 23 7.30 -1.15 15.06
N ARG A 24 6.62 0.00 15.22
CA ARG A 24 6.44 0.62 16.55
C ARG A 24 5.55 -0.21 17.48
N LEU A 25 4.51 -0.84 16.94
CA LEU A 25 3.57 -1.63 17.74
C LEU A 25 4.21 -2.93 18.26
N THR A 26 5.18 -3.49 17.55
CA THR A 26 5.86 -4.72 17.99
C THR A 26 6.93 -4.47 19.06
N GLU A 27 7.21 -3.22 19.42
CA GLU A 27 8.12 -2.86 20.53
C GLU A 27 7.50 -3.09 21.93
N THR A 28 6.19 -3.30 22.02
CA THR A 28 5.48 -3.46 23.31
C THR A 28 4.50 -4.64 23.31
N PRO A 29 4.29 -5.33 24.44
CA PRO A 29 3.32 -6.44 24.52
C PRO A 29 1.89 -6.03 24.12
N ASP A 30 1.42 -4.86 24.54
CA ASP A 30 0.07 -4.35 24.24
C ASP A 30 -0.10 -3.91 22.78
N GLY A 31 1.01 -3.66 22.07
CA GLY A 31 0.98 -3.27 20.67
C GLY A 31 0.73 -4.45 19.72
N LEU A 32 0.98 -5.69 20.13
CA LEU A 32 0.77 -6.89 19.30
C LEU A 32 -0.68 -7.06 18.81
N LEU A 33 -1.66 -6.80 19.67
CA LEU A 33 -3.08 -6.87 19.28
C LEU A 33 -3.44 -5.79 18.24
N LYS A 34 -2.89 -4.58 18.40
CA LYS A 34 -3.08 -3.48 17.44
C LYS A 34 -2.36 -3.74 16.13
N ALA A 35 -1.23 -4.43 16.21
CA ALA A 35 -0.46 -4.84 15.04
C ALA A 35 -1.31 -5.77 14.18
N THR A 36 -2.22 -6.60 14.74
CA THR A 36 -3.05 -7.51 13.94
C THR A 36 -3.93 -6.80 12.91
N VAL A 37 -4.69 -5.76 13.29
CA VAL A 37 -5.53 -5.02 12.32
C VAL A 37 -4.68 -4.20 11.35
N THR A 38 -3.59 -3.61 11.84
CA THR A 38 -2.64 -2.87 11.01
C THR A 38 -1.98 -3.79 9.98
N TRP A 39 -1.61 -4.99 10.41
CA TRP A 39 -1.02 -6.04 9.60
C TRP A 39 -2.00 -6.55 8.55
N GLU A 40 -3.26 -6.84 8.93
CA GLU A 40 -4.29 -7.30 7.98
C GLU A 40 -4.53 -6.32 6.84
N LEU A 41 -4.70 -5.03 7.15
CA LEU A 41 -4.87 -4.01 6.11
C LEU A 41 -3.61 -3.87 5.24
N PHE A 42 -2.43 -3.85 5.87
CA PHE A 42 -1.16 -3.77 5.17
C PHE A 42 -0.96 -4.94 4.20
N THR A 43 -1.09 -6.19 4.65
CA THR A 43 -0.87 -7.36 3.81
C THR A 43 -1.94 -7.51 2.73
N THR A 44 -3.19 -7.18 3.04
CA THR A 44 -4.29 -7.20 2.06
C THR A 44 -4.00 -6.26 0.90
N TYR A 45 -3.66 -5.00 1.19
CA TYR A 45 -3.45 -4.01 0.15
C TYR A 45 -2.11 -4.18 -0.55
N LEU A 46 -1.04 -4.57 0.17
CA LEU A 46 0.23 -4.95 -0.46
C LEU A 46 0.05 -6.08 -1.48
N HIS A 47 -0.69 -7.12 -1.11
CA HIS A 47 -0.98 -8.23 -2.03
C HIS A 47 -1.76 -7.77 -3.26
N ILE A 48 -2.79 -6.93 -3.08
CA ILE A 48 -3.55 -6.36 -4.20
C ILE A 48 -2.64 -5.55 -5.13
N HIS A 49 -1.73 -4.75 -4.57
CA HIS A 49 -0.81 -3.90 -5.32
C HIS A 49 0.17 -4.72 -6.15
N HIS A 50 1.02 -5.54 -5.51
CA HIS A 50 2.04 -6.33 -6.21
C HIS A 50 1.42 -7.25 -7.27
N THR A 51 0.34 -7.96 -6.92
CA THR A 51 -0.30 -8.84 -7.91
C THR A 51 -0.90 -8.04 -9.07
N SER A 52 -1.36 -6.79 -8.85
CA SER A 52 -1.93 -5.99 -9.94
C SER A 52 -0.84 -5.56 -10.91
N GLU A 53 0.36 -5.32 -10.40
CA GLU A 53 1.53 -5.01 -11.20
C GLU A 53 2.01 -6.22 -11.98
N ASP A 54 2.16 -7.35 -11.31
CA ASP A 54 2.58 -8.62 -11.91
C ASP A 54 1.62 -9.09 -13.01
N ASP A 55 0.32 -8.96 -12.80
CA ASP A 55 -0.69 -9.48 -13.73
C ASP A 55 -1.03 -8.52 -14.87
N ALA A 56 -0.74 -7.22 -14.73
CA ALA A 56 -1.16 -6.21 -15.71
C ALA A 56 -0.08 -5.19 -16.08
N LEU A 57 0.66 -4.63 -15.11
CA LEU A 57 1.59 -3.53 -15.36
C LEU A 57 2.88 -4.02 -16.01
N TRP A 58 3.61 -4.95 -15.38
CA TRP A 58 4.87 -5.46 -15.91
C TRP A 58 4.71 -6.14 -17.28
N PRO A 59 3.70 -6.99 -17.51
CA PRO A 59 3.48 -7.60 -18.82
C PRO A 59 3.12 -6.59 -19.92
N ALA A 60 2.43 -5.50 -19.58
CA ALA A 60 2.13 -4.44 -20.54
C ALA A 60 3.38 -3.60 -20.84
N LEU A 61 4.15 -3.23 -19.83
CA LEU A 61 5.36 -2.43 -19.99
C LEU A 61 6.42 -3.17 -20.82
N ARG A 62 6.62 -4.47 -20.58
CA ARG A 62 7.54 -5.32 -21.37
C ARG A 62 7.29 -5.30 -22.89
N LYS A 63 6.05 -5.05 -23.33
CA LYS A 63 5.71 -5.03 -24.76
C LYS A 63 6.13 -3.73 -25.46
N VAL A 64 6.39 -2.67 -24.70
CA VAL A 64 6.57 -1.31 -25.24
C VAL A 64 7.93 -0.71 -24.91
N VAL A 65 8.65 -1.25 -23.92
CA VAL A 65 10.00 -0.80 -23.57
C VAL A 65 11.06 -1.42 -24.48
N PRO A 66 12.21 -0.74 -24.68
CA PRO A 66 13.34 -1.33 -25.37
C PRO A 66 13.96 -2.49 -24.56
N GLU A 67 14.70 -3.37 -25.26
CA GLU A 67 15.42 -4.50 -24.67
C GLU A 67 16.32 -4.09 -23.50
N THR A 68 16.89 -2.87 -23.54
CA THR A 68 17.77 -2.33 -22.51
C THR A 68 17.09 -2.20 -21.14
N ASP A 69 15.76 -2.11 -21.10
CA ASP A 69 14.99 -1.87 -19.88
C ASP A 69 14.36 -3.17 -19.34
N LEU A 70 14.47 -4.30 -20.04
CA LEU A 70 13.90 -5.56 -19.59
C LEU A 70 14.53 -6.05 -18.28
N ALA A 71 15.82 -5.79 -18.07
CA ALA A 71 16.50 -6.13 -16.82
C ALA A 71 15.91 -5.39 -15.60
N LEU A 72 15.38 -4.17 -15.78
CA LEU A 72 14.68 -3.44 -14.71
C LEU A 72 13.36 -4.16 -14.36
N LEU A 73 12.62 -4.62 -15.36
CA LEU A 73 11.36 -5.33 -15.14
C LEU A 73 11.56 -6.71 -14.50
N ASP A 74 12.62 -7.41 -14.87
CA ASP A 74 13.01 -8.65 -14.20
C ASP A 74 13.42 -8.40 -12.74
N ALA A 75 14.04 -7.24 -12.44
CA ALA A 75 14.34 -6.85 -11.07
C ALA A 75 13.07 -6.57 -10.25
N MET A 76 12.06 -5.89 -10.80
CA MET A 76 10.78 -5.64 -10.11
C MET A 76 10.09 -6.94 -9.69
N GLU A 77 9.97 -7.91 -10.60
CA GLU A 77 9.36 -9.21 -10.28
C GLU A 77 10.20 -10.02 -9.28
N ALA A 78 11.53 -9.98 -9.41
CA ALA A 78 12.42 -10.63 -8.45
C ALA A 78 12.30 -10.00 -7.06
N GLU A 79 12.12 -8.68 -6.97
CA GLU A 79 11.92 -7.97 -5.71
C GLU A 79 10.60 -8.37 -5.02
N HIS A 80 9.51 -8.55 -5.76
CA HIS A 80 8.27 -9.11 -5.20
C HIS A 80 8.51 -10.50 -4.58
N SER A 81 9.24 -11.36 -5.29
CA SER A 81 9.52 -12.73 -4.84
C SER A 81 10.37 -12.82 -3.56
N VAL A 82 11.12 -11.76 -3.21
CA VAL A 82 11.89 -11.71 -1.94
C VAL A 82 11.14 -11.03 -0.80
N ILE A 83 10.06 -10.30 -1.10
CA ILE A 83 9.16 -9.71 -0.09
C ILE A 83 8.25 -10.79 0.50
N ASP A 84 7.75 -11.71 -0.33
CA ASP A 84 6.86 -12.80 0.13
C ASP A 84 7.46 -13.66 1.26
N PRO A 85 8.72 -14.13 1.19
CA PRO A 85 9.36 -14.81 2.31
C PRO A 85 9.51 -13.94 3.57
N ALA A 86 9.67 -12.63 3.43
CA ALA A 86 9.78 -11.72 4.58
C ALA A 86 8.42 -11.54 5.26
N LEU A 87 7.33 -11.49 4.50
CA LEU A 87 5.96 -11.52 5.04
C LEU A 87 5.73 -12.80 5.86
N ALA A 88 6.06 -13.96 5.28
CA ALA A 88 5.90 -15.26 5.95
C ALA A 88 6.75 -15.37 7.24
N ALA A 89 7.94 -14.76 7.26
CA ALA A 89 8.78 -14.70 8.47
C ALA A 89 8.09 -13.90 9.58
N VAL A 90 7.45 -12.77 9.27
CA VAL A 90 6.67 -12.00 10.26
C VAL A 90 5.48 -12.81 10.79
N GLU A 91 4.73 -13.49 9.91
CA GLU A 91 3.56 -14.28 10.30
C GLU A 91 3.91 -15.50 11.18
N SER A 92 5.07 -16.09 10.97
CA SER A 92 5.57 -17.24 11.74
C SER A 92 6.40 -16.83 12.97
N SER A 93 6.60 -15.54 13.20
CA SER A 93 7.44 -15.04 14.29
C SER A 93 6.88 -15.37 15.67
N GLY A 94 7.75 -15.84 16.56
CA GLY A 94 7.50 -15.77 18.00
C GLY A 94 7.73 -14.35 18.54
N PRO A 95 7.37 -14.07 19.81
CA PRO A 95 7.55 -12.75 20.40
C PRO A 95 9.00 -12.23 20.38
N GLY A 96 10.01 -13.11 20.37
CA GLY A 96 11.43 -12.73 20.34
C GLY A 96 11.96 -12.30 18.97
N ASP A 97 11.36 -12.79 17.89
CA ASP A 97 11.88 -12.62 16.51
C ASP A 97 11.07 -11.59 15.71
N LEU A 98 9.87 -11.25 16.19
CA LEU A 98 8.90 -10.42 15.47
C LEU A 98 9.46 -9.04 15.11
N ALA A 99 10.10 -8.36 16.05
CA ALA A 99 10.65 -7.03 15.82
C ALA A 99 11.74 -7.03 14.73
N GLU A 100 12.61 -8.05 14.74
CA GLU A 100 13.67 -8.22 13.75
C GLU A 100 13.09 -8.54 12.36
N ASN A 101 12.15 -9.48 12.28
CA ASN A 101 11.51 -9.85 11.01
C ASN A 101 10.71 -8.69 10.40
N VAL A 102 10.03 -7.88 11.23
CA VAL A 102 9.36 -6.65 10.77
C VAL A 102 10.37 -5.63 10.25
N ALA A 103 11.52 -5.46 10.90
CA ALA A 103 12.58 -4.58 10.43
C ALA A 103 13.13 -5.03 9.06
N VAL A 104 13.37 -6.33 8.89
CA VAL A 104 13.81 -6.91 7.60
C VAL A 104 12.79 -6.66 6.50
N LEU A 105 11.50 -6.89 6.76
CA LEU A 105 10.44 -6.63 5.81
C LEU A 105 10.36 -5.13 5.45
N ARG A 106 10.46 -4.25 6.45
CA ARG A 106 10.48 -2.79 6.25
C ARG A 106 11.60 -2.36 5.33
N ASP A 107 12.81 -2.85 5.57
CA ASP A 107 13.97 -2.45 4.79
C ASP A 107 13.86 -2.95 3.34
N ARG A 108 13.37 -4.18 3.13
CA ARG A 108 13.11 -4.74 1.78
C ARG A 108 12.05 -3.97 1.03
N LEU A 109 10.88 -3.77 1.62
CA LEU A 109 9.78 -3.06 0.97
C LEU A 109 10.17 -1.60 0.70
N THR A 110 10.85 -0.94 1.63
CA THR A 110 11.32 0.44 1.42
C THR A 110 12.31 0.54 0.26
N ALA A 111 13.21 -0.43 0.13
CA ALA A 111 14.16 -0.49 -0.98
C ALA A 111 13.44 -0.69 -2.32
N HIS A 112 12.50 -1.65 -2.38
CA HIS A 112 11.69 -1.93 -3.56
C HIS A 112 10.88 -0.71 -4.02
N LEU A 113 10.06 -0.12 -3.14
CA LEU A 113 9.23 1.03 -3.48
C LEU A 113 10.08 2.24 -3.95
N ARG A 114 11.28 2.42 -3.38
CA ARG A 114 12.21 3.48 -3.83
C ARG A 114 12.79 3.18 -5.20
N HIS A 115 13.13 1.93 -5.50
CA HIS A 115 13.64 1.53 -6.81
C HIS A 115 12.57 1.75 -7.88
N GLU A 116 11.35 1.29 -7.61
CA GLU A 116 10.21 1.47 -8.50
C GLU A 116 9.90 2.96 -8.74
N GLU A 117 9.83 3.78 -7.68
CA GLU A 117 9.54 5.21 -7.80
C GLU A 117 10.61 5.98 -8.62
N HIS A 118 11.87 5.60 -8.51
CA HIS A 118 12.96 6.30 -9.19
C HIS A 118 13.20 5.83 -10.62
N GLU A 119 13.00 4.55 -10.91
CA GLU A 119 13.39 3.97 -12.20
C GLU A 119 12.18 3.52 -13.02
N THR A 120 11.22 2.86 -12.39
CA THR A 120 10.09 2.23 -13.09
C THR A 120 8.93 3.21 -13.33
N LEU A 121 8.54 4.04 -12.36
CA LEU A 121 7.46 5.02 -12.57
C LEU A 121 7.78 6.03 -13.68
N PRO A 122 9.00 6.61 -13.79
CA PRO A 122 9.34 7.47 -14.91
C PRO A 122 9.31 6.75 -16.26
N LEU A 123 9.73 5.48 -16.30
CA LEU A 123 9.65 4.65 -17.50
C LEU A 123 8.20 4.45 -17.92
N ILE A 124 7.31 4.07 -16.98
CA ILE A 124 5.87 3.93 -17.24
C ILE A 124 5.30 5.23 -17.82
N ALA A 125 5.61 6.38 -17.20
CA ALA A 125 5.11 7.67 -17.67
C ALA A 125 5.59 8.03 -19.09
N ALA A 126 6.77 7.54 -19.48
CA ALA A 126 7.36 7.80 -20.78
C ALA A 126 6.90 6.85 -21.89
N THR A 127 6.61 5.59 -21.57
CA THR A 127 6.41 4.53 -22.59
C THR A 127 5.08 3.82 -22.55
N LEU A 128 4.39 3.77 -21.39
CA LEU A 128 3.17 2.97 -21.27
C LEU A 128 1.98 3.67 -21.94
N PRO A 129 1.21 2.99 -22.80
CA PRO A 129 -0.04 3.52 -23.32
C PRO A 129 -1.05 3.83 -22.19
N GLU A 130 -1.77 4.96 -22.31
CA GLU A 130 -2.77 5.38 -21.32
C GLU A 130 -3.88 4.33 -21.10
N GLU A 131 -4.19 3.54 -22.14
CA GLU A 131 -5.17 2.45 -22.07
C GLU A 131 -4.69 1.26 -21.21
N GLU A 132 -3.41 0.92 -21.26
CA GLU A 132 -2.81 -0.11 -20.40
C GLU A 132 -2.71 0.39 -18.96
N TRP A 133 -2.41 1.69 -18.77
CA TRP A 133 -2.49 2.33 -17.45
C TRP A 133 -3.91 2.27 -16.85
N ALA A 134 -4.91 2.63 -17.66
CA ALA A 134 -6.32 2.57 -17.25
C ALA A 134 -6.76 1.14 -16.92
N ARG A 135 -6.24 0.14 -17.66
CA ARG A 135 -6.48 -1.29 -17.41
C ARG A 135 -5.87 -1.73 -16.08
N PHE A 136 -4.62 -1.37 -15.79
CA PHE A 136 -3.99 -1.62 -14.50
C PHE A 136 -4.82 -1.02 -13.35
N GLY A 137 -5.17 0.27 -13.45
CA GLY A 137 -6.00 0.93 -12.43
C GLY A 137 -7.39 0.31 -12.27
N ALA A 138 -8.00 -0.20 -13.35
CA ALA A 138 -9.28 -0.91 -13.29
C ALA A 138 -9.16 -2.28 -12.62
N LEU A 139 -8.08 -3.03 -12.89
CA LEU A 139 -7.80 -4.30 -12.23
C LEU A 139 -7.60 -4.10 -10.73
N HIS A 140 -6.76 -3.13 -10.35
CA HIS A 140 -6.53 -2.80 -8.94
C HIS A 140 -7.83 -2.44 -8.22
N ARG A 141 -8.66 -1.54 -8.80
CA ARG A 141 -9.99 -1.21 -8.23
C ARG A 141 -10.90 -2.42 -8.11
N ARG A 142 -10.91 -3.31 -9.10
CA ARG A 142 -11.72 -4.55 -9.06
C ARG A 142 -11.25 -5.48 -7.92
N ARG A 143 -9.95 -5.55 -7.65
CA ARG A 143 -9.39 -6.36 -6.55
C ARG A 143 -9.66 -5.80 -5.17
N VAL A 144 -9.66 -4.46 -5.04
CA VAL A 144 -10.17 -3.80 -3.83
C VAL A 144 -11.66 -4.10 -3.63
N GLY A 145 -12.45 -4.01 -4.69
CA GLY A 145 -13.86 -4.41 -4.69
C GLY A 145 -14.68 -3.71 -3.60
N ASP A 146 -15.43 -4.52 -2.84
CA ASP A 146 -16.32 -4.06 -1.77
C ASP A 146 -15.56 -3.44 -0.59
N ASP A 147 -14.24 -3.60 -0.53
CA ASP A 147 -13.42 -3.08 0.55
C ASP A 147 -13.04 -1.60 0.40
N THR A 148 -13.57 -0.93 -0.63
CA THR A 148 -13.31 0.49 -0.94
C THR A 148 -13.50 1.41 0.28
N ALA A 149 -14.47 1.11 1.14
CA ALA A 149 -14.76 1.87 2.35
C ALA A 149 -13.66 1.77 3.44
N ARG A 150 -12.90 0.68 3.50
CA ARG A 150 -11.70 0.58 4.36
C ARG A 150 -10.47 1.10 3.63
N TYR A 151 -10.37 0.80 2.33
CA TYR A 151 -9.22 1.10 1.50
C TYR A 151 -8.93 2.59 1.35
N LEU A 152 -9.93 3.42 0.99
CA LEU A 152 -9.68 4.84 0.74
C LEU A 152 -9.24 5.61 2.00
N PRO A 153 -9.91 5.45 3.16
CA PRO A 153 -9.40 6.01 4.42
C PRO A 153 -8.03 5.46 4.82
N TRP A 154 -7.74 4.18 4.57
CA TRP A 154 -6.42 3.61 4.79
C TRP A 154 -5.36 4.25 3.89
N LEU A 155 -5.64 4.44 2.61
CA LEU A 155 -4.73 5.06 1.65
C LEU A 155 -4.36 6.48 2.11
N LEU A 156 -5.36 7.24 2.56
CA LEU A 156 -5.23 8.66 2.86
C LEU A 156 -4.91 8.97 4.33
N ASP A 157 -4.83 7.97 5.22
CA ASP A 157 -4.52 8.22 6.64
C ASP A 157 -3.14 8.89 6.77
N SER A 158 -3.11 10.09 7.35
CA SER A 158 -1.88 10.87 7.55
C SER A 158 -1.11 11.19 6.25
N ALA A 159 -1.78 11.10 5.09
CA ALA A 159 -1.21 11.57 3.83
C ALA A 159 -1.04 13.09 3.88
N ALA A 160 -0.04 13.62 3.14
CA ALA A 160 0.10 15.07 2.99
C ALA A 160 -1.18 15.66 2.37
N ASP A 161 -1.61 16.82 2.86
CA ASP A 161 -2.90 17.42 2.47
C ASP A 161 -3.01 17.59 0.95
N ASP A 162 -1.92 17.99 0.29
CA ASP A 162 -1.88 18.18 -1.16
C ASP A 162 -2.07 16.86 -1.94
N LEU A 163 -1.53 15.74 -1.42
CA LEU A 163 -1.69 14.42 -2.02
C LEU A 163 -3.10 13.88 -1.79
N ALA A 164 -3.63 14.03 -0.59
CA ALA A 164 -5.00 13.62 -0.27
C ALA A 164 -6.02 14.37 -1.11
N ASP A 165 -5.85 15.69 -1.27
CA ASP A 165 -6.71 16.51 -2.13
C ASP A 165 -6.65 16.08 -3.60
N ARG A 166 -5.45 15.80 -4.14
CA ARG A 166 -5.32 15.29 -5.52
C ARG A 166 -6.07 13.96 -5.71
N VAL A 167 -5.88 13.00 -4.79
CA VAL A 167 -6.58 11.72 -4.83
C VAL A 167 -8.10 11.94 -4.77
N LEU A 168 -8.60 12.67 -3.77
CA LEU A 168 -10.03 12.87 -3.60
C LEU A 168 -10.66 13.62 -4.78
N ASN A 169 -10.00 14.64 -5.32
CA ASN A 169 -10.50 15.40 -6.46
C ASN A 169 -10.60 14.59 -7.76
N SER A 170 -9.81 13.51 -7.88
CA SER A 170 -9.90 12.56 -9.00
C SER A 170 -11.14 11.65 -8.93
N LEU A 171 -11.76 11.51 -7.76
CA LEU A 171 -12.87 10.59 -7.53
C LEU A 171 -14.24 11.20 -7.89
N PRO A 172 -15.23 10.39 -8.28
CA PRO A 172 -16.60 10.85 -8.49
C PRO A 172 -17.21 11.50 -7.23
N GLY A 173 -18.10 12.48 -7.42
CA GLY A 173 -18.77 13.19 -6.33
C GLY A 173 -19.41 12.29 -5.26
N PRO A 174 -20.18 11.24 -5.63
CA PRO A 174 -20.77 10.32 -4.65
C PRO A 174 -19.73 9.59 -3.78
N ILE A 175 -18.58 9.23 -4.36
CA ILE A 175 -17.48 8.56 -3.64
C ILE A 175 -16.84 9.53 -2.64
N ARG A 176 -16.61 10.79 -3.03
CA ARG A 176 -16.08 11.82 -2.11
C ARG A 176 -17.01 12.06 -0.92
N THR A 177 -18.32 12.12 -1.18
CA THR A 177 -19.34 12.29 -0.13
C THR A 177 -19.34 11.09 0.83
N ALA A 178 -19.38 9.85 0.30
CA ALA A 178 -19.34 8.64 1.12
C ALA A 178 -18.04 8.54 1.94
N TYR A 179 -16.90 8.88 1.33
CA TYR A 179 -15.61 8.95 2.02
C TYR A 179 -15.68 9.87 3.25
N ARG A 180 -16.16 11.10 3.07
CA ARG A 180 -16.20 12.12 4.14
C ARG A 180 -17.21 11.77 5.23
N ASP A 181 -18.40 11.35 4.83
CA ASP A 181 -19.56 11.32 5.71
C ASP A 181 -19.74 9.96 6.42
N ASP A 182 -19.17 8.88 5.87
CA ASP A 182 -19.38 7.51 6.37
C ASP A 182 -18.04 6.76 6.57
N TRP A 183 -17.24 6.63 5.51
CA TRP A 183 -16.07 5.74 5.51
C TRP A 183 -14.94 6.22 6.42
N LEU A 184 -14.57 7.51 6.34
CA LEU A 184 -13.51 8.08 7.18
C LEU A 184 -13.88 8.06 8.68
N PRO A 185 -15.09 8.46 9.11
CA PRO A 185 -15.54 8.26 10.49
C PRO A 185 -15.52 6.81 10.95
N GLY A 186 -16.03 5.88 10.12
CA GLY A 186 -16.04 4.45 10.42
C GLY A 186 -14.62 3.87 10.60
N TYR A 187 -13.73 4.21 9.67
CA TYR A 187 -12.32 3.83 9.72
C TYR A 187 -11.60 4.35 10.97
N ARG A 188 -11.80 5.62 11.32
CA ARG A 188 -11.22 6.21 12.54
C ARG A 188 -11.71 5.50 13.79
N THR A 189 -13.01 5.17 13.84
CA THR A 189 -13.59 4.40 14.94
C THR A 189 -12.93 3.03 15.04
N MET A 190 -12.84 2.29 13.93
CA MET A 190 -12.15 0.99 13.86
C MET A 190 -10.71 1.10 14.39
N ARG A 191 -9.94 2.09 13.92
CA ARG A 191 -8.55 2.30 14.37
C ARG A 191 -8.42 2.60 15.86
N VAL A 192 -9.37 3.33 16.44
CA VAL A 192 -9.39 3.62 17.90
C VAL A 192 -9.82 2.41 18.71
N THR A 193 -10.88 1.70 18.30
CA THR A 193 -11.39 0.52 19.02
C THR A 193 -10.48 -0.70 18.92
N SER A 194 -9.63 -0.74 17.89
CA SER A 194 -8.52 -1.71 17.80
C SER A 194 -7.30 -1.29 18.64
N GLY A 195 -7.37 -0.18 19.39
CA GLY A 195 -6.45 0.20 20.45
C GLY A 195 -6.87 -0.38 21.82
N PRO A 196 -6.06 -0.22 22.89
CA PRO A 196 -6.48 -0.58 24.23
C PRO A 196 -7.57 0.43 24.58
N GLY A 197 -8.75 -0.05 24.97
CA GLY A 197 -9.80 0.85 25.47
C GLY A 197 -9.17 1.80 26.48
N ASP A 198 -9.30 3.10 26.24
CA ASP A 198 -8.89 4.11 27.19
C ASP A 198 -9.74 3.86 28.43
N THR A 199 -9.17 3.16 29.42
CA THR A 199 -9.78 3.04 30.74
C THR A 199 -9.51 4.36 31.43
N SER A 200 -10.21 5.40 30.96
CA SER A 200 -10.40 6.61 31.70
C SER A 200 -11.22 6.25 32.94
N THR A 201 -10.52 5.98 34.03
CA THR A 201 -11.07 6.00 35.38
C THR A 201 -11.44 7.45 35.70
N GLY A 202 -12.68 7.82 35.35
CA GLY A 202 -13.32 9.00 35.87
C GLY A 202 -13.50 8.86 37.39
N SER A 203 -12.86 9.78 38.11
CA SER A 203 -12.83 9.92 39.57
C SER A 203 -14.19 10.22 40.20
#